data_AF-A0A7W1FDC7-F1
#
_entry.id   AF-A0A7W1FDC7-F1
#
_cell.length_a   1.000
_cell.length_b   1.000
_cell.length_c   1.000
_cell.angle_alpha   90.00
_cell.angle_beta   90.00
_cell.angle_gamma   90.00
#
_symmetry.space_group_name_H-M   'P 1'
#
loop_
_entity.id
_entity.type
_entity.pdbx_description
1 polymer ?
#
loop_
_entity_poly.entity_id
_entity_poly.type
_entity_poly.pdbx_seq_one_letter_code
_entity_poly.pdbx_strand_id
1 'polypeptide(L)'
;MKSNWDTATRRHGDTAIFLLRVSASPRLRVFFLFVCALLLPACNQLEKPKPAPFYAETAPPQKKEFRWSNGKMPKSFDPALASAQPETDVVRAIYEGLTDTDPKTLNAVSAIAVDWKSTDDFKTWTFNLRRDARWSNGERVTAQNFVRSWKRLAEMKDKVSHPELLQNIVGMKVSGKEIRPSVESNGLDVLPKSLATEDPQILPSQANSNSSSVLQKLPEINSNTEQKPKIERTSERKYGVEAIDNFTLKISLVKPDKDFPALVAHPIFRPIYGDGKEFETGKLNANIVTSGAFRVFSVGQDGITLDRAENYWNTESVEIERVRFVPTENAEKALEAYRAGEVDAVTNADFEPLALKLLTPYEDFQRTPHAALNFYEFNLKKPPFDDRRVREALAIAIERERLTEDEMGGASQPAFSFLPFSNEKTKLVQDANRAKNLLAETGFAKGENFPTIKLLVNR
;
A
#
# COMPACT_ATOMS: atom_id res chain seq x y z
N MET A 1 -60.96 -38.21 -5.44
CA MET A 1 -62.34 -37.79 -5.09
C MET A 1 -62.26 -36.72 -4.03
N LYS A 2 -63.06 -35.66 -4.18
CA LYS A 2 -63.06 -34.38 -3.44
C LYS A 2 -63.49 -34.50 -1.97
N SER A 3 -63.33 -33.38 -1.27
CA SER A 3 -64.10 -32.87 -0.10
C SER A 3 -63.52 -33.21 1.29
N ASN A 4 -63.50 -32.32 2.28
CA ASN A 4 -63.85 -30.90 2.41
C ASN A 4 -63.24 -30.40 3.74
N TRP A 5 -63.05 -29.08 3.83
CA TRP A 5 -62.82 -28.35 5.08
C TRP A 5 -64.12 -28.28 5.90
N ASP A 6 -64.05 -28.36 7.24
CA ASP A 6 -64.55 -27.27 8.08
C ASP A 6 -64.16 -27.36 9.57
N THR A 7 -64.28 -26.19 10.19
CA THR A 7 -63.70 -25.64 11.42
C THR A 7 -64.46 -25.96 12.72
N ALA A 8 -63.77 -25.98 13.89
CA ALA A 8 -64.17 -25.29 15.15
C ALA A 8 -63.33 -25.66 16.40
N THR A 9 -62.57 -24.67 16.89
CA THR A 9 -62.37 -24.23 18.28
C THR A 9 -62.53 -25.20 19.49
N ARG A 10 -61.45 -25.42 20.25
CA ARG A 10 -61.23 -24.93 21.65
C ARG A 10 -59.99 -25.56 22.31
N ARG A 11 -59.50 -24.83 23.32
CA ARG A 11 -58.25 -25.00 24.09
C ARG A 11 -58.20 -26.25 24.99
N HIS A 12 -56.95 -26.51 25.39
CA HIS A 12 -56.44 -27.25 26.55
C HIS A 12 -56.04 -28.69 26.34
N GLY A 13 -54.88 -28.99 26.93
CA GLY A 13 -54.03 -30.14 26.62
C GLY A 13 -54.69 -31.46 26.96
N ASP A 14 -54.39 -32.44 26.12
CA ASP A 14 -53.80 -33.70 26.54
C ASP A 14 -53.49 -34.52 25.29
N THR A 15 -52.29 -35.07 25.25
CA THR A 15 -51.78 -35.93 24.19
C THR A 15 -52.58 -37.23 24.19
N ALA A 16 -53.64 -37.31 23.38
CA ALA A 16 -54.37 -38.55 23.16
C ALA A 16 -53.50 -39.51 22.32
N ILE A 17 -52.72 -40.36 23.00
CA ILE A 17 -52.02 -41.47 22.38
C ILE A 17 -53.07 -42.52 22.00
N PHE A 18 -53.45 -42.54 20.73
CA PHE A 18 -54.17 -43.67 20.12
C PHE A 18 -53.24 -44.88 20.04
N LEU A 19 -53.28 -45.74 21.06
CA LEU A 19 -52.60 -47.03 21.02
C LEU A 19 -53.40 -48.00 20.13
N LEU A 20 -53.00 -48.06 18.86
CA LEU A 20 -53.28 -49.20 17.98
C LEU A 20 -52.68 -50.45 18.64
N ARG A 21 -53.51 -51.26 19.30
CA ARG A 21 -53.15 -52.61 19.77
C ARG A 21 -53.00 -53.52 18.55
N VAL A 22 -51.82 -53.53 17.95
CA VAL A 22 -51.40 -54.62 17.08
C VAL A 22 -50.95 -55.78 17.98
N SER A 23 -51.69 -56.90 17.95
CA SER A 23 -51.33 -58.13 18.66
C SER A 23 -50.19 -58.84 17.91
N ALA A 24 -49.00 -58.27 17.98
CA ALA A 24 -47.79 -58.95 17.54
C ALA A 24 -47.38 -59.98 18.61
N SER A 25 -47.08 -61.20 18.18
CA SER A 25 -46.62 -62.29 19.04
C SER A 25 -45.34 -61.88 19.80
N PRO A 26 -45.07 -62.43 20.99
CA PRO A 26 -43.91 -62.04 21.80
C PRO A 26 -42.58 -62.15 21.05
N ARG A 27 -42.46 -63.08 20.10
CA ARG A 27 -41.28 -63.22 19.21
C ARG A 27 -41.11 -62.06 18.24
N LEU A 28 -42.21 -61.52 17.71
CA LEU A 28 -42.17 -60.41 16.74
C LEU A 28 -41.87 -59.06 17.43
N ARG A 29 -42.32 -58.89 18.69
CA ARG A 29 -41.97 -57.70 19.51
C ARG A 29 -40.50 -57.68 19.89
N VAL A 30 -39.94 -58.83 20.27
CA VAL A 30 -38.51 -58.94 20.57
C VAL A 30 -37.68 -58.69 19.31
N PHE A 31 -38.11 -59.22 18.15
CA PHE A 31 -37.44 -58.97 16.87
C PHE A 31 -37.47 -57.49 16.46
N PHE A 32 -38.62 -56.81 16.60
CA PHE A 32 -38.74 -55.38 16.28
C PHE A 32 -37.90 -54.51 17.23
N LEU A 33 -37.86 -54.84 18.53
CA LEU A 33 -36.98 -54.18 19.50
C LEU A 33 -35.50 -54.42 19.22
N PHE A 34 -35.13 -55.62 18.75
CA PHE A 34 -33.76 -55.92 18.34
C PHE A 34 -33.34 -55.17 17.07
N VAL A 35 -34.23 -55.08 16.07
CA VAL A 35 -33.97 -54.34 14.82
C VAL A 35 -33.88 -52.83 15.08
N CYS A 36 -34.74 -52.27 15.93
CA CYS A 36 -34.61 -50.87 16.36
C CYS A 36 -33.34 -50.63 17.18
N ALA A 37 -32.93 -51.56 18.06
CA ALA A 37 -31.69 -51.44 18.82
C ALA A 37 -30.42 -51.53 17.96
N LEU A 38 -30.46 -52.29 16.85
CA LEU A 38 -29.37 -52.41 15.89
C LEU A 38 -29.29 -51.24 14.89
N LEU A 39 -30.37 -50.47 14.72
CA LEU A 39 -30.39 -49.26 13.87
C LEU A 39 -30.06 -47.96 14.63
N LEU A 40 -30.04 -47.99 15.98
CA LEU A 40 -29.71 -46.83 16.81
C LEU A 40 -28.23 -46.40 16.87
N PRO A 41 -27.20 -47.23 16.58
CA PRO A 41 -25.82 -46.73 16.54
C PRO A 41 -25.50 -45.98 15.24
N ALA A 42 -26.34 -46.07 14.20
CA ALA A 42 -26.03 -45.53 12.88
C ALA A 42 -26.42 -44.05 12.68
N CYS A 43 -27.02 -43.40 13.68
CA CYS A 43 -27.55 -42.04 13.54
C CYS A 43 -26.87 -40.98 14.41
N ASN A 44 -25.79 -41.28 15.15
CA ASN A 44 -25.29 -40.31 16.13
C ASN A 44 -23.77 -40.15 16.23
N GLN A 45 -23.09 -40.13 15.08
CA GLN A 45 -21.79 -39.48 14.94
C GLN A 45 -21.57 -39.10 13.47
N LEU A 46 -22.38 -38.14 12.98
CA LEU A 46 -21.86 -37.22 11.97
C LEU A 46 -20.77 -36.41 12.67
N GLU A 47 -19.56 -36.95 12.77
CA GLU A 47 -18.38 -36.15 13.05
C GLU A 47 -18.42 -35.03 12.00
N LYS A 48 -18.66 -33.79 12.45
CA LYS A 48 -18.52 -32.65 11.56
C LYS A 48 -17.10 -32.77 11.00
N PRO A 49 -16.92 -32.85 9.66
CA PRO A 49 -15.59 -32.94 9.10
C PRO A 49 -14.78 -31.79 9.68
N LYS A 50 -13.68 -32.11 10.36
CA LYS A 50 -12.77 -31.07 10.85
C LYS A 50 -12.32 -30.31 9.60
N PRO A 51 -12.42 -28.97 9.59
CA PRO A 51 -11.91 -28.20 8.46
C PRO A 51 -10.44 -28.56 8.27
N ALA A 52 -10.02 -28.69 7.01
CA ALA A 52 -8.61 -28.90 6.69
C ALA A 52 -7.78 -27.78 7.34
N PRO A 53 -6.58 -28.08 7.88
CA PRO A 53 -5.76 -27.07 8.53
C PRO A 53 -5.29 -25.98 7.54
N PHE A 54 -5.13 -26.35 6.28
CA PHE A 54 -4.74 -25.46 5.19
C PHE A 54 -5.90 -25.23 4.23
N TYR A 55 -5.98 -24.02 3.68
CA TYR A 55 -6.99 -23.66 2.69
C TYR A 55 -6.66 -24.30 1.34
N ALA A 56 -5.38 -24.29 0.95
CA ALA A 56 -4.93 -24.85 -0.31
C ALA A 56 -4.47 -26.30 -0.20
N GLU A 57 -4.71 -27.04 -1.28
CA GLU A 57 -4.12 -28.37 -1.50
C GLU A 57 -2.93 -28.20 -2.46
N THR A 58 -1.79 -27.72 -1.95
CA THR A 58 -0.59 -27.56 -2.78
C THR A 58 0.26 -28.83 -2.79
N ALA A 59 0.52 -29.34 -4.00
CA ALA A 59 1.59 -30.31 -4.21
C ALA A 59 2.90 -29.53 -4.42
N PRO A 60 4.03 -29.93 -3.79
CA PRO A 60 5.31 -29.31 -4.06
C PRO A 60 5.62 -29.33 -5.57
N PRO A 61 5.99 -28.18 -6.17
CA PRO A 61 6.27 -28.14 -7.59
C PRO A 61 7.49 -29.02 -7.91
N GLN A 62 7.46 -29.72 -9.06
CA GLN A 62 8.57 -30.61 -9.48
C GLN A 62 9.85 -29.82 -9.79
N LYS A 63 9.74 -28.51 -10.03
CA LYS A 63 10.84 -27.56 -10.20
C LYS A 63 10.84 -26.59 -9.03
N LYS A 64 11.95 -25.92 -8.74
CA LYS A 64 12.02 -24.80 -7.79
C LYS A 64 11.34 -23.56 -8.39
N GLU A 65 10.06 -23.71 -8.72
CA GLU A 65 9.18 -22.71 -9.30
C GLU A 65 8.28 -22.15 -8.22
N PHE A 66 8.13 -20.83 -8.20
CA PHE A 66 7.21 -20.13 -7.31
C PHE A 66 6.16 -19.40 -8.16
N ARG A 67 4.89 -19.78 -8.00
CA ARG A 67 3.74 -19.22 -8.73
C ARG A 67 3.01 -18.26 -7.81
N TRP A 68 2.91 -17.01 -8.23
CA TRP A 68 2.39 -15.93 -7.42
C TRP A 68 1.28 -15.18 -8.15
N SER A 69 0.30 -14.71 -7.40
CA SER A 69 -0.71 -13.77 -7.91
C SER A 69 -1.18 -12.80 -6.83
N ASN A 70 -1.72 -11.65 -7.25
CA ASN A 70 -2.43 -10.71 -6.39
C ASN A 70 -3.78 -10.27 -6.97
N GLY A 71 -4.33 -11.01 -7.95
CA GLY A 71 -5.55 -10.58 -8.63
C GLY A 71 -5.31 -9.65 -9.83
N LYS A 72 -4.06 -9.29 -10.14
CA LYS A 72 -3.71 -8.30 -11.17
C LYS A 72 -2.43 -8.71 -11.90
N MET A 73 -2.21 -8.16 -13.09
CA MET A 73 -0.95 -8.32 -13.85
C MET A 73 -0.23 -6.98 -14.00
N PRO A 74 1.11 -6.95 -13.90
CA PRO A 74 1.88 -5.76 -14.20
C PRO A 74 1.58 -5.27 -15.61
N LYS A 75 1.46 -3.95 -15.78
CA LYS A 75 1.29 -3.30 -17.09
C LYS A 75 2.59 -2.75 -17.64
N SER A 76 3.59 -2.56 -16.78
CA SER A 76 4.89 -2.02 -17.15
C SER A 76 6.01 -2.69 -16.35
N PHE A 77 7.18 -2.78 -16.97
CA PHE A 77 8.45 -3.10 -16.29
C PHE A 77 9.28 -1.85 -16.01
N ASP A 78 8.81 -0.66 -16.39
CA ASP A 78 9.51 0.59 -16.19
C ASP A 78 9.51 1.00 -14.70
N PRO A 79 10.68 1.07 -14.03
CA PRO A 79 10.75 1.51 -12.64
C PRO A 79 10.16 2.91 -12.42
N ALA A 80 10.17 3.78 -13.43
CA ALA A 80 9.60 5.13 -13.34
C ALA A 80 8.07 5.13 -13.14
N LEU A 81 7.39 4.07 -13.59
CA LEU A 81 5.93 3.93 -13.55
C LEU A 81 5.45 2.99 -12.44
N ALA A 82 6.36 2.30 -11.75
CA ALA A 82 6.01 1.33 -10.70
C ALA A 82 5.61 2.05 -9.40
N SER A 83 4.31 2.32 -9.23
CA SER A 83 3.77 3.00 -8.05
C SER A 83 3.23 2.07 -6.96
N ALA A 84 2.84 0.85 -7.32
CA ALA A 84 2.25 -0.13 -6.41
C ALA A 84 2.43 -1.55 -6.97
N GLN A 85 2.01 -2.55 -6.22
CA GLN A 85 1.88 -3.91 -6.71
C GLN A 85 0.81 -3.98 -7.82
N PRO A 86 0.99 -4.84 -8.83
CA PRO A 86 2.09 -5.80 -9.00
C PRO A 86 3.36 -5.25 -9.67
N GLU A 87 3.36 -4.01 -10.17
CA GLU A 87 4.52 -3.41 -10.84
C GLU A 87 5.76 -3.35 -9.95
N THR A 88 5.62 -2.96 -8.68
CA THR A 88 6.76 -2.88 -7.75
C THR A 88 7.41 -4.24 -7.50
N ASP A 89 6.62 -5.32 -7.51
CA ASP A 89 7.11 -6.67 -7.19
C ASP A 89 7.93 -7.22 -8.35
N VAL A 90 7.43 -7.06 -9.59
CA VAL A 90 8.19 -7.46 -10.77
C VAL A 90 9.45 -6.61 -10.96
N VAL A 91 9.38 -5.29 -10.72
CA VAL A 91 10.55 -4.40 -10.81
C VAL A 91 11.62 -4.76 -9.79
N ARG A 92 11.24 -5.10 -8.54
CA ARG A 92 12.20 -5.58 -7.53
C ARG A 92 12.86 -6.90 -7.93
N ALA A 93 12.13 -7.80 -8.58
CA ALA A 93 12.67 -9.09 -9.02
C ALA A 93 13.69 -8.94 -10.17
N ILE A 94 13.45 -8.02 -11.11
CA ILE A 94 14.20 -7.95 -12.37
C ILE A 94 15.24 -6.82 -12.44
N TYR A 95 15.17 -5.81 -11.58
CA TYR A 95 16.19 -4.78 -11.48
C TYR A 95 16.76 -4.77 -10.07
N GLU A 96 18.02 -4.40 -9.89
CA GLU A 96 18.68 -4.26 -8.58
C GLU A 96 19.03 -2.78 -8.31
N GLY A 97 18.68 -2.28 -7.12
CA GLY A 97 18.93 -0.89 -6.70
C GLY A 97 20.34 -0.62 -6.16
N LEU A 98 20.61 0.62 -5.76
CA LEU A 98 21.83 0.93 -5.00
C LEU A 98 21.83 0.18 -3.66
N THR A 99 20.71 0.26 -2.96
CA THR A 99 20.42 -0.42 -1.70
C THR A 99 19.17 -1.27 -1.86
N ASP A 100 18.95 -2.19 -0.92
CA ASP A 100 17.65 -2.82 -0.71
C ASP A 100 17.17 -2.58 0.72
N THR A 101 15.99 -3.09 1.05
CA THR A 101 15.35 -2.97 2.36
C THR A 101 15.42 -4.30 3.10
N ASP A 102 15.97 -4.30 4.31
CA ASP A 102 15.91 -5.48 5.18
C ASP A 102 14.44 -5.79 5.53
N PRO A 103 13.95 -7.02 5.29
CA PRO A 103 12.52 -7.33 5.40
C PRO A 103 12.00 -7.32 6.84
N LYS A 104 12.86 -7.24 7.87
CA LYS A 104 12.47 -7.23 9.28
C LYS A 104 12.60 -5.84 9.90
N THR A 105 13.71 -5.17 9.64
CA THR A 105 14.08 -3.89 10.25
C THR A 105 13.75 -2.69 9.37
N LEU A 106 13.50 -2.93 8.07
CA LEU A 106 13.28 -1.90 7.05
C LEU A 106 14.47 -0.96 6.83
N ASN A 107 15.64 -1.31 7.38
CA ASN A 107 16.86 -0.55 7.17
C ASN A 107 17.42 -0.79 5.77
N ALA A 108 18.15 0.21 5.26
CA ALA A 108 18.90 0.06 4.03
C ALA A 108 20.00 -1.00 4.20
N VAL A 109 20.07 -1.94 3.25
CA VAL A 109 21.11 -2.95 3.14
C VAL A 109 21.80 -2.89 1.77
N SER A 110 23.01 -3.42 1.68
CA SER A 110 23.80 -3.43 0.45
C SER A 110 23.11 -4.22 -0.68
N ALA A 111 23.03 -3.60 -1.86
CA ALA A 111 22.58 -4.22 -3.11
C ALA A 111 23.68 -4.07 -4.17
N ILE A 112 23.50 -3.24 -5.21
CA ILE A 112 24.60 -2.90 -6.13
C ILE A 112 25.68 -2.06 -5.43
N ALA A 113 25.31 -1.19 -4.48
CA ALA A 113 26.30 -0.52 -3.64
C ALA A 113 26.78 -1.48 -2.54
N VAL A 114 28.10 -1.74 -2.49
CA VAL A 114 28.71 -2.55 -1.43
C VAL A 114 28.76 -1.79 -0.12
N ASP A 115 28.99 -0.48 -0.19
CA ASP A 115 29.00 0.45 0.92
C ASP A 115 28.66 1.88 0.44
N TRP A 116 28.43 2.77 1.40
CA TRP A 116 28.24 4.19 1.16
C TRP A 116 28.71 5.03 2.35
N LYS A 117 29.00 6.31 2.08
CA LYS A 117 29.34 7.31 3.10
C LYS A 117 28.66 8.64 2.81
N SER A 118 28.35 9.39 3.87
CA SER A 118 27.89 10.77 3.77
C SER A 118 28.98 11.76 4.16
N THR A 119 28.80 13.02 3.76
CA THR A 119 29.39 14.16 4.48
C THR A 119 28.71 14.34 5.85
N ASP A 120 29.35 15.08 6.76
CA ASP A 120 28.84 15.34 8.12
C ASP A 120 27.47 16.05 8.12
N ASP A 121 27.20 16.84 7.08
CA ASP A 121 25.93 17.55 6.90
C ASP A 121 24.84 16.73 6.20
N PHE A 122 25.11 15.45 5.89
CA PHE A 122 24.22 14.54 5.16
C PHE A 122 23.69 15.08 3.83
N LYS A 123 24.41 16.00 3.18
CA LYS A 123 24.02 16.56 1.87
C LYS A 123 24.74 15.91 0.69
N THR A 124 25.83 15.19 0.92
CA THR A 124 26.52 14.46 -0.14
C THR A 124 26.69 13.01 0.26
N TRP A 125 26.26 12.10 -0.61
CA TRP A 125 26.41 10.66 -0.45
C TRP A 125 27.32 10.10 -1.54
N THR A 126 28.23 9.21 -1.18
CA THR A 126 29.07 8.47 -2.13
C THR A 126 28.79 6.99 -1.96
N PHE A 127 28.36 6.34 -3.02
CA PHE A 127 28.09 4.89 -3.09
C PHE A 127 29.21 4.21 -3.88
N ASN A 128 29.83 3.19 -3.29
CA ASN A 128 30.80 2.33 -3.96
C ASN A 128 30.07 1.11 -4.53
N LEU A 129 30.19 0.90 -5.83
CA LEU A 129 29.43 -0.12 -6.56
C LEU A 129 30.22 -1.42 -6.72
N ARG A 130 29.48 -2.53 -6.76
CA ARG A 130 29.96 -3.86 -7.13
C ARG A 130 30.63 -3.85 -8.51
N ARG A 131 31.83 -4.42 -8.60
CA ARG A 131 32.59 -4.58 -9.85
C ARG A 131 32.15 -5.81 -10.66
N ASP A 132 31.54 -6.76 -9.96
CA ASP A 132 30.99 -8.03 -10.41
C ASP A 132 29.50 -7.94 -10.77
N ALA A 133 28.80 -6.85 -10.43
CA ALA A 133 27.42 -6.63 -10.87
C ALA A 133 27.33 -6.61 -12.41
N ARG A 134 26.38 -7.39 -12.94
CA ARG A 134 26.15 -7.57 -14.37
C ARG A 134 24.68 -7.40 -14.71
N TRP A 135 24.45 -6.89 -15.91
CA TRP A 135 23.18 -7.00 -16.59
C TRP A 135 22.98 -8.41 -17.13
N SER A 136 21.73 -8.77 -17.46
CA SER A 136 21.38 -10.08 -18.02
C SER A 136 22.06 -10.38 -19.36
N ASN A 137 22.50 -9.35 -20.10
CA ASN A 137 23.28 -9.47 -21.33
C ASN A 137 24.81 -9.62 -21.11
N GLY A 138 25.26 -9.65 -19.85
CA GLY A 138 26.67 -9.83 -19.50
C GLY A 138 27.50 -8.54 -19.42
N GLU A 139 26.92 -7.38 -19.73
CA GLU A 139 27.60 -6.10 -19.50
C GLU A 139 27.67 -5.75 -18.01
N ARG A 140 28.63 -4.91 -17.60
CA ARG A 140 28.74 -4.47 -16.20
C ARG A 140 27.68 -3.43 -15.87
N VAL A 141 27.13 -3.49 -14.66
CA VAL A 141 26.41 -2.34 -14.11
C VAL A 141 27.42 -1.29 -13.63
N THR A 142 27.22 -0.04 -14.04
CA THR A 142 28.13 1.07 -13.73
C THR A 142 27.36 2.25 -13.13
N ALA A 143 28.08 3.18 -12.50
CA ALA A 143 27.52 4.43 -11.99
C ALA A 143 26.81 5.24 -13.10
N GLN A 144 27.29 5.14 -14.34
CA GLN A 144 26.68 5.83 -15.48
C GLN A 144 25.26 5.33 -15.81
N ASN A 145 24.94 4.07 -15.52
CA ASN A 145 23.58 3.54 -15.69
C ASN A 145 22.60 4.22 -14.72
N PHE A 146 23.01 4.44 -13.46
CA PHE A 146 22.21 5.20 -12.49
C PHE A 146 22.07 6.67 -12.89
N VAL A 147 23.16 7.33 -13.28
CA VAL A 147 23.13 8.71 -13.77
C VAL A 147 22.13 8.87 -14.91
N ARG A 148 22.17 7.99 -15.93
CA ARG A 148 21.25 8.04 -17.06
C ARG A 148 19.80 7.81 -16.62
N SER A 149 19.56 6.79 -15.81
CA SER A 149 18.22 6.42 -15.34
C SER A 149 17.58 7.54 -14.53
N TRP A 150 18.33 8.17 -13.62
CA TRP A 150 17.80 9.22 -12.76
C TRP A 150 17.62 10.55 -13.50
N LYS A 151 18.51 10.87 -14.45
CA LYS A 151 18.28 12.00 -15.36
C LYS A 151 16.99 11.82 -16.17
N ARG A 152 16.76 10.62 -16.69
CA ARG A 152 15.50 10.27 -17.37
C ARG A 152 14.28 10.53 -16.47
N LEU A 153 14.32 10.12 -15.19
CA LEU A 153 13.21 10.42 -14.25
C LEU A 153 12.93 11.93 -14.16
N ALA A 154 13.97 12.75 -14.05
CA ALA A 154 13.79 14.21 -13.98
C ALA A 154 13.25 14.83 -15.30
N GLU A 155 13.47 14.15 -16.43
CA GLU A 155 12.98 14.56 -17.76
C GLU A 155 11.56 14.07 -18.05
N MET A 156 11.11 12.99 -17.42
CA MET A 156 9.76 12.43 -17.55
C MET A 156 8.66 13.31 -16.93
N LYS A 157 9.04 14.33 -16.15
CA LYS A 157 8.13 15.29 -15.53
C LYS A 157 6.98 14.60 -14.77
N ASP A 158 5.74 14.99 -15.03
CA ASP A 158 4.51 14.53 -14.39
C ASP A 158 4.11 13.08 -14.71
N LYS A 159 4.87 12.41 -15.59
CA LYS A 159 4.65 10.99 -15.92
C LYS A 159 5.25 10.03 -14.90
N VAL A 160 6.13 10.53 -14.02
CA VAL A 160 6.72 9.72 -12.95
C VAL A 160 5.68 9.43 -11.87
N SER A 161 5.67 8.20 -11.37
CA SER A 161 4.74 7.75 -10.31
C SER A 161 4.92 8.51 -8.99
N HIS A 162 6.18 8.75 -8.61
CA HIS A 162 6.57 9.32 -7.32
C HIS A 162 7.56 10.50 -7.47
N PRO A 163 7.17 11.61 -8.13
CA PRO A 163 8.06 12.75 -8.36
C PRO A 163 8.52 13.43 -7.06
N GLU A 164 7.80 13.27 -5.96
CA GLU A 164 8.15 13.74 -4.61
C GLU A 164 9.46 13.15 -4.10
N LEU A 165 9.75 11.88 -4.39
CA LEU A 165 10.96 11.19 -3.90
C LEU A 165 12.25 11.77 -4.52
N LEU A 166 12.15 12.46 -5.66
CA LEU A 166 13.28 13.03 -6.38
C LEU A 166 13.65 14.44 -5.89
N GLN A 167 12.76 15.10 -5.14
CA GLN A 167 12.83 16.54 -4.90
C GLN A 167 14.03 16.98 -4.05
N ASN A 168 14.53 16.09 -3.19
CA ASN A 168 15.69 16.39 -2.38
C ASN A 168 17.01 16.23 -3.15
N ILE A 169 17.02 15.64 -4.35
CA ILE A 169 18.24 15.53 -5.16
C ILE A 169 18.42 16.80 -6.00
N VAL A 170 19.61 17.38 -5.97
CA VAL A 170 19.92 18.64 -6.67
C VAL A 170 19.55 18.53 -8.14
N GLY A 171 18.82 19.52 -8.65
CA GLY A 171 18.43 19.60 -10.07
C GLY A 171 17.36 18.58 -10.53
N MET A 172 16.89 17.67 -9.66
CA MET A 172 15.90 16.65 -10.00
C MET A 172 14.45 17.04 -9.67
N LYS A 173 14.22 18.26 -9.18
CA LYS A 173 12.85 18.76 -8.96
C LYS A 173 12.05 18.70 -10.26
N VAL A 174 11.00 17.88 -10.25
CA VAL A 174 10.01 17.78 -11.31
C VAL A 174 9.01 18.92 -11.12
N SER A 175 9.04 19.93 -11.99
CA SER A 175 8.13 21.08 -11.96
C SER A 175 6.81 20.74 -12.64
N GLY A 176 5.66 20.95 -11.97
CA GLY A 176 4.35 21.02 -12.65
C GLY A 176 3.13 20.87 -11.74
N LYS A 177 3.19 20.02 -10.71
CA LYS A 177 2.23 20.09 -9.61
C LYS A 177 2.91 20.84 -8.48
N GLU A 178 2.28 21.90 -7.98
CA GLU A 178 2.38 22.17 -6.55
C GLU A 178 2.01 20.86 -5.88
N ILE A 179 3.02 20.11 -5.41
CA ILE A 179 2.78 19.23 -4.29
C ILE A 179 2.39 20.21 -3.20
N ARG A 180 1.09 20.25 -2.90
CA ARG A 180 0.59 20.97 -1.73
C ARG A 180 1.49 20.50 -0.59
N PRO A 181 2.21 21.40 0.09
CA PRO A 181 3.04 20.97 1.19
C PRO A 181 2.12 20.29 2.20
N SER A 182 2.30 18.99 2.41
CA SER A 182 1.96 18.36 3.67
C SER A 182 2.94 18.92 4.69
N VAL A 183 2.63 20.14 5.15
CA VAL A 183 3.26 20.86 6.26
C VAL A 183 4.77 21.07 6.08
N GLU A 184 5.21 22.34 6.06
CA GLU A 184 6.61 22.66 6.31
C GLU A 184 7.08 21.89 7.55
N SER A 185 8.00 20.94 7.38
CA SER A 185 8.67 20.25 8.47
C SER A 185 9.60 21.22 9.19
N ASN A 186 9.01 22.16 9.93
CA ASN A 186 9.68 22.80 11.04
C ASN A 186 9.83 21.72 12.12
N GLY A 187 10.98 21.05 12.11
CA GLY A 187 11.50 20.25 13.21
C GLY A 187 10.83 18.89 13.41
N LEU A 188 11.37 17.85 12.77
CA LEU A 188 11.36 16.48 13.30
C LEU A 188 12.42 16.33 14.42
N ASP A 189 12.45 17.29 15.34
CA ASP A 189 13.29 17.31 16.54
C ASP A 189 12.39 17.25 17.78
N VAL A 190 11.58 16.20 17.92
CA VAL A 190 11.05 15.80 19.24
C VAL A 190 10.94 14.28 19.31
N LEU A 191 12.07 13.62 19.52
CA LEU A 191 12.06 12.44 20.39
C LEU A 191 12.17 12.98 21.83
N PRO A 192 11.21 12.70 22.74
CA PRO A 192 11.27 13.26 24.07
C PRO A 192 12.47 12.69 24.83
N LYS A 193 13.46 13.56 25.10
CA LYS A 193 14.45 13.32 26.15
C LYS A 193 13.77 13.54 27.51
N SER A 194 14.02 12.60 28.41
CA SER A 194 13.57 12.58 29.79
C SER A 194 13.86 13.87 30.57
N LEU A 195 12.88 14.28 31.39
CA LEU A 195 12.98 14.87 32.74
C LEU A 195 14.16 15.81 33.04
N ALA A 196 13.88 17.12 33.20
CA ALA A 196 14.46 17.98 34.23
C ALA A 196 13.66 19.30 34.40
N THR A 197 12.90 19.33 35.50
CA THR A 197 12.51 20.43 36.41
C THR A 197 12.67 21.93 36.06
N GLU A 198 11.58 22.64 36.38
CA GLU A 198 11.43 23.97 37.01
C GLU A 198 11.39 25.28 36.18
N ASP A 199 10.29 26.01 36.42
CA ASP A 199 9.85 27.36 36.00
C ASP A 199 10.41 28.45 36.96
N PRO A 200 10.11 29.79 36.90
CA PRO A 200 9.55 30.65 35.84
C PRO A 200 10.13 32.11 35.74
N GLN A 201 9.60 32.87 34.76
CA GLN A 201 9.32 34.34 34.70
C GLN A 201 10.16 35.30 33.82
N ILE A 202 9.51 36.05 32.91
CA ILE A 202 9.07 37.49 32.99
C ILE A 202 8.61 38.00 31.57
N LEU A 203 7.50 38.77 31.50
CA LEU A 203 6.82 39.45 30.36
C LEU A 203 7.29 40.95 30.19
N PRO A 204 6.68 41.87 29.38
CA PRO A 204 6.53 41.99 27.91
C PRO A 204 6.75 43.44 27.34
N SER A 205 6.64 43.70 26.01
CA SER A 205 6.22 45.02 25.44
C SER A 205 5.88 44.92 23.91
N GLN A 206 4.62 45.10 23.47
CA GLN A 206 3.99 46.33 22.92
C GLN A 206 4.59 46.78 21.56
N ALA A 207 3.94 46.58 20.39
CA ALA A 207 2.75 47.25 19.80
C ALA A 207 3.06 48.56 19.04
N ASN A 208 2.70 48.60 17.74
CA ASN A 208 2.20 49.73 16.93
C ASN A 208 2.41 49.43 15.43
N SER A 209 1.69 49.98 14.44
CA SER A 209 0.27 50.29 14.20
C SER A 209 0.26 50.94 12.80
N ASN A 210 -0.75 50.61 11.99
CA ASN A 210 -1.33 51.44 10.91
C ASN A 210 -0.47 51.86 9.70
N SER A 211 -0.92 51.47 8.50
CA SER A 211 -1.59 52.43 7.59
C SER A 211 -2.14 51.74 6.33
N SER A 212 -3.39 52.08 6.02
CA SER A 212 -4.10 51.70 4.80
C SER A 212 -4.26 52.92 3.90
N SER A 213 -4.29 52.64 2.59
CA SER A 213 -4.93 53.38 1.49
C SER A 213 -4.43 54.78 1.11
N VAL A 214 -3.95 54.91 -0.14
CA VAL A 214 -4.53 55.83 -1.14
C VAL A 214 -4.39 55.20 -2.53
N LEU A 215 -5.52 54.98 -3.19
CA LEU A 215 -5.64 54.70 -4.63
C LEU A 215 -5.46 56.00 -5.42
N GLN A 216 -4.53 56.02 -6.37
CA GLN A 216 -4.56 56.96 -7.49
C GLN A 216 -4.44 56.19 -8.81
N LYS A 217 -5.49 56.29 -9.62
CA LYS A 217 -5.57 55.85 -11.02
C LYS A 217 -4.74 56.78 -11.91
N LEU A 218 -3.88 56.21 -12.75
CA LEU A 218 -3.31 56.86 -13.95
C LEU A 218 -3.19 55.83 -15.09
N PRO A 219 -3.16 56.28 -16.37
CA PRO A 219 -3.95 55.72 -17.47
C PRO A 219 -3.25 54.63 -18.28
N GLU A 220 -4.07 53.88 -19.03
CA GLU A 220 -3.63 52.91 -20.04
C GLU A 220 -2.86 53.59 -21.17
N ILE A 221 -1.64 53.13 -21.43
CA ILE A 221 -0.90 53.39 -22.66
C ILE A 221 -0.49 52.03 -23.24
N ASN A 222 -1.00 51.73 -24.43
CA ASN A 222 -0.62 50.56 -25.21
C ASN A 222 0.53 50.88 -26.19
N SER A 223 1.36 49.85 -26.37
CA SER A 223 2.21 49.52 -27.52
C SER A 223 3.30 50.51 -27.96
N ASN A 224 4.56 50.15 -27.71
CA ASN A 224 5.38 49.51 -28.74
C ASN A 224 6.68 48.92 -28.19
N THR A 225 7.06 47.80 -28.80
CA THR A 225 8.14 46.86 -28.50
C THR A 225 9.55 47.45 -28.62
N GLU A 226 10.29 47.44 -27.51
CA GLU A 226 11.75 47.29 -27.53
C GLU A 226 12.10 45.89 -27.01
N GLN A 227 12.58 45.03 -27.92
CA GLN A 227 13.12 43.72 -27.58
C GLN A 227 14.43 43.91 -26.82
N LYS A 228 14.43 43.66 -25.50
CA LYS A 228 15.67 43.36 -24.77
C LYS A 228 16.24 42.03 -25.29
N PRO A 229 17.54 41.95 -25.60
CA PRO A 229 18.14 40.73 -26.11
C PRO A 229 17.98 39.61 -25.09
N LYS A 230 17.35 38.51 -25.53
CA LYS A 230 17.22 37.26 -24.80
C LYS A 230 18.60 36.63 -24.73
N ILE A 231 19.31 36.86 -23.63
CA ILE A 231 20.52 36.11 -23.32
C ILE A 231 20.06 34.67 -23.04
N GLU A 232 20.19 33.81 -24.05
CA GLU A 232 20.08 32.36 -23.90
C GLU A 232 21.24 31.89 -23.01
N ARG A 233 21.02 31.92 -21.70
CA ARG A 233 21.84 31.14 -20.77
C ARG A 233 21.40 29.69 -20.87
N THR A 234 21.97 28.96 -21.82
CA THR A 234 22.04 27.49 -21.77
C THR A 234 23.01 27.08 -20.66
N SER A 235 22.70 27.38 -19.40
CA SER A 235 23.35 26.67 -18.30
C SER A 235 22.82 25.25 -18.34
N GLU A 236 23.67 24.29 -18.74
CA GLU A 236 23.34 22.86 -18.65
C GLU A 236 22.72 22.57 -17.29
N ARG A 237 21.54 21.95 -17.29
CA ARG A 237 20.84 21.60 -16.05
C ARG A 237 21.73 20.63 -15.26
N LYS A 238 22.30 21.10 -14.16
CA LYS A 238 23.16 20.28 -13.30
C LYS A 238 22.29 19.37 -12.43
N TYR A 239 22.46 18.06 -12.60
CA TYR A 239 21.82 17.04 -11.76
C TYR A 239 22.77 16.62 -10.65
N GLY A 240 22.25 16.40 -9.44
CA GLY A 240 22.97 15.94 -8.26
C GLY A 240 23.25 14.45 -8.26
N VAL A 241 23.48 13.85 -9.44
CA VAL A 241 23.76 12.43 -9.64
C VAL A 241 24.93 12.37 -10.60
N GLU A 242 26.08 11.95 -10.11
CA GLU A 242 27.35 12.04 -10.83
C GLU A 242 28.14 10.73 -10.69
N ALA A 243 28.57 10.17 -11.82
CA ALA A 243 29.54 9.08 -11.84
C ALA A 243 30.94 9.69 -11.72
N ILE A 244 31.60 9.45 -10.58
CA ILE A 244 33.01 9.86 -10.39
C ILE A 244 33.92 8.96 -11.22
N ASP A 245 33.59 7.67 -11.27
CA ASP A 245 34.14 6.67 -12.15
C ASP A 245 33.09 5.56 -12.40
N ASN A 246 33.46 4.47 -13.07
CA ASN A 246 32.53 3.37 -13.39
C ASN A 246 31.85 2.75 -12.16
N PHE A 247 32.46 2.80 -10.98
CA PHE A 247 32.01 2.12 -9.77
C PHE A 247 31.87 3.06 -8.57
N THR A 248 31.91 4.37 -8.77
CA THR A 248 31.73 5.37 -7.71
C THR A 248 30.65 6.36 -8.12
N LEU A 249 29.51 6.35 -7.41
CA LEU A 249 28.38 7.25 -7.65
C LEU A 249 28.28 8.28 -6.53
N LYS A 250 28.34 9.57 -6.88
CA LYS A 250 28.16 10.69 -5.96
C LYS A 250 26.78 11.30 -6.14
N ILE A 251 26.04 11.45 -5.04
CA ILE A 251 24.74 12.10 -4.97
C ILE A 251 24.84 13.38 -4.15
N SER A 252 24.24 14.46 -4.63
CA SER A 252 24.15 15.74 -3.92
C SER A 252 22.70 16.12 -3.67
N LEU A 253 22.40 16.49 -2.43
CA LEU A 253 21.07 16.81 -1.92
C LEU A 253 20.90 18.30 -1.65
N VAL A 254 19.65 18.77 -1.73
CA VAL A 254 19.27 20.16 -1.44
C VAL A 254 19.22 20.39 0.08
N LYS A 255 18.67 19.43 0.83
CA LYS A 255 18.58 19.43 2.29
C LYS A 255 19.27 18.20 2.87
N PRO A 256 19.80 18.27 4.11
CA PRO A 256 20.32 17.11 4.82
C PRO A 256 19.30 15.98 4.86
N ASP A 257 19.73 14.75 4.59
CA ASP A 257 18.90 13.56 4.72
C ASP A 257 19.77 12.37 5.10
N LYS A 258 19.71 11.99 6.38
CA LYS A 258 20.46 10.86 6.95
C LYS A 258 19.91 9.51 6.48
N ASP A 259 18.64 9.46 6.07
CA ASP A 259 17.90 8.25 5.72
C ASP A 259 17.86 8.04 4.19
N PHE A 260 18.61 8.86 3.44
CA PHE A 260 18.73 8.78 1.98
C PHE A 260 19.08 7.37 1.45
N PRO A 261 19.95 6.56 2.09
CA PRO A 261 20.17 5.17 1.69
C PRO A 261 18.91 4.31 1.73
N ALA A 262 17.97 4.57 2.64
CA ALA A 262 16.69 3.86 2.68
C ALA A 262 15.74 4.34 1.57
N LEU A 263 15.77 5.65 1.27
CA LEU A 263 14.99 6.22 0.16
C LEU A 263 15.33 5.57 -1.19
N VAL A 264 16.62 5.37 -1.48
CA VAL A 264 17.08 4.83 -2.78
C VAL A 264 16.89 3.32 -2.93
N ALA A 265 16.39 2.63 -1.91
CA ALA A 265 15.89 1.26 -2.02
C ALA A 265 14.54 1.19 -2.76
N HIS A 266 13.83 2.33 -2.86
CA HIS A 266 12.55 2.40 -3.56
C HIS A 266 12.70 2.00 -5.05
N PRO A 267 11.78 1.18 -5.62
CA PRO A 267 11.88 0.67 -6.99
C PRO A 267 12.15 1.74 -8.05
N ILE A 268 11.60 2.94 -7.90
CA ILE A 268 11.82 4.07 -8.83
C ILE A 268 13.30 4.41 -9.08
N PHE A 269 14.19 4.16 -8.10
CA PHE A 269 15.62 4.47 -8.20
C PHE A 269 16.44 3.34 -8.84
N ARG A 270 15.82 2.20 -9.16
CA ARG A 270 16.51 1.08 -9.82
C ARG A 270 16.92 1.49 -11.23
N PRO A 271 18.17 1.19 -11.66
CA PRO A 271 18.66 1.60 -12.96
C PRO A 271 18.02 0.75 -14.05
N ILE A 272 17.83 1.35 -15.22
CA ILE A 272 17.51 0.64 -16.46
C ILE A 272 18.75 0.54 -17.34
N TYR A 273 18.76 -0.44 -18.24
CA TYR A 273 19.87 -0.62 -19.18
C TYR A 273 19.86 0.44 -20.29
N GLY A 274 18.70 0.66 -20.91
CA GLY A 274 18.51 1.57 -22.05
C GLY A 274 18.36 3.03 -21.66
N ASP A 275 17.57 3.75 -22.46
CA ASP A 275 17.20 5.16 -22.28
C ASP A 275 15.67 5.33 -22.07
N GLY A 276 14.93 4.22 -22.00
CA GLY A 276 13.48 4.20 -21.81
C GLY A 276 12.70 3.85 -23.08
N LYS A 277 13.35 3.79 -24.26
CA LYS A 277 12.72 3.35 -25.51
C LYS A 277 12.13 1.95 -25.42
N GLU A 278 12.70 1.10 -24.57
CA GLU A 278 12.19 -0.25 -24.30
C GLU A 278 10.76 -0.25 -23.71
N PHE A 279 10.28 0.88 -23.19
CA PHE A 279 8.95 1.02 -22.57
C PHE A 279 7.95 1.84 -23.40
N GLU A 280 8.36 2.48 -24.50
CA GLU A 280 7.53 3.43 -25.26
C GLU A 280 6.28 2.81 -25.90
N THR A 281 6.32 1.50 -26.19
CA THR A 281 5.17 0.80 -26.78
C THR A 281 4.02 0.58 -25.78
N GLY A 282 4.27 0.75 -24.48
CA GLY A 282 3.33 0.44 -23.40
C GLY A 282 3.01 -1.06 -23.27
N LYS A 283 3.70 -1.94 -24.02
CA LYS A 283 3.57 -3.39 -23.92
C LYS A 283 4.75 -3.97 -23.16
N LEU A 284 4.46 -4.96 -22.33
CA LEU A 284 5.50 -5.76 -21.69
C LEU A 284 6.34 -6.49 -22.76
N ASN A 285 7.64 -6.53 -22.54
CA ASN A 285 8.61 -7.10 -23.48
C ASN A 285 9.51 -8.10 -22.74
N ALA A 286 9.61 -9.32 -23.25
CA ALA A 286 10.48 -10.36 -22.66
C ALA A 286 11.97 -10.11 -22.94
N ASN A 287 12.31 -9.33 -23.96
CA ASN A 287 13.69 -9.06 -24.37
C ASN A 287 14.35 -7.90 -23.61
N ILE A 288 13.77 -7.44 -22.50
CA ILE A 288 14.38 -6.38 -21.68
C ILE A 288 15.66 -6.86 -21.00
N VAL A 289 16.65 -5.98 -20.92
CA VAL A 289 17.88 -6.22 -20.18
C VAL A 289 17.65 -5.83 -18.71
N THR A 290 18.04 -6.72 -17.81
CA THR A 290 17.66 -6.73 -16.38
C THR A 290 18.90 -6.86 -15.50
N SER A 291 18.85 -6.43 -14.24
CA SER A 291 20.00 -6.45 -13.31
C SER A 291 19.72 -7.17 -11.98
N GLY A 292 18.47 -7.59 -11.76
CA GLY A 292 18.03 -8.26 -10.54
C GLY A 292 18.32 -9.77 -10.53
N ALA A 293 17.84 -10.42 -9.47
CA ALA A 293 17.94 -11.86 -9.25
C ALA A 293 17.26 -12.70 -10.35
N PHE A 294 16.31 -12.11 -11.07
CA PHE A 294 15.59 -12.76 -12.16
C PHE A 294 15.65 -11.95 -13.46
N ARG A 295 15.57 -12.65 -14.58
CA ARG A 295 15.37 -12.08 -15.92
C ARG A 295 14.00 -12.47 -16.44
N VAL A 296 13.41 -11.64 -17.29
CA VAL A 296 12.16 -11.99 -17.96
C VAL A 296 12.42 -13.13 -18.95
N PHE A 297 11.72 -14.25 -18.78
CA PHE A 297 11.78 -15.39 -19.69
C PHE A 297 10.68 -15.31 -20.75
N SER A 298 9.44 -15.04 -20.33
CA SER A 298 8.31 -14.90 -21.25
C SER A 298 7.26 -13.94 -20.69
N VAL A 299 6.53 -13.33 -21.62
CA VAL A 299 5.34 -12.53 -21.37
C VAL A 299 4.27 -13.04 -22.33
N GLY A 300 3.13 -13.45 -21.81
CA GLY A 300 2.02 -13.96 -22.62
C GLY A 300 0.68 -13.72 -21.95
N GLN A 301 -0.39 -14.21 -22.59
CA GLN A 301 -1.73 -14.19 -22.02
C GLN A 301 -1.82 -15.01 -20.73
N ASP A 302 -1.02 -16.08 -20.63
CA ASP A 302 -1.00 -16.97 -19.47
C ASP A 302 -0.13 -16.45 -18.33
N GLY A 303 0.49 -15.27 -18.46
CA GLY A 303 1.26 -14.62 -17.39
C GLY A 303 2.65 -14.14 -17.78
N ILE A 304 3.44 -13.84 -16.75
CA ILE A 304 4.86 -13.47 -16.89
C ILE A 304 5.69 -14.56 -16.21
N THR A 305 6.66 -15.11 -16.93
CA THR A 305 7.63 -16.05 -16.37
C THR A 305 8.96 -15.36 -16.24
N LEU A 306 9.58 -15.46 -15.07
CA LEU A 306 10.92 -15.01 -14.80
C LEU A 306 11.80 -16.23 -14.49
N ASP A 307 13.00 -16.27 -15.06
CA ASP A 307 14.02 -17.26 -14.72
C ASP A 307 15.10 -16.60 -13.86
N ARG A 308 15.69 -17.34 -12.93
CA ARG A 308 16.87 -16.89 -12.18
C ARG A 308 17.93 -16.39 -13.16
N ALA A 309 18.47 -15.21 -12.89
CA ALA A 309 19.50 -14.61 -13.72
C ALA A 309 20.87 -15.20 -13.34
N GLU A 310 21.51 -15.92 -14.27
CA GLU A 310 22.82 -16.56 -14.05
C GLU A 310 23.93 -15.56 -13.73
N ASN A 311 23.80 -14.33 -14.23
CA ASN A 311 24.79 -13.26 -14.06
C ASN A 311 24.49 -12.36 -12.84
N TYR A 312 23.48 -12.67 -12.01
CA TYR A 312 23.21 -11.87 -10.82
C TYR A 312 24.35 -11.99 -9.82
N TRP A 313 24.76 -10.88 -9.21
CA TRP A 313 25.96 -10.84 -8.36
C TRP A 313 25.86 -11.78 -7.15
N ASN A 314 24.64 -12.05 -6.67
CA ASN A 314 24.36 -12.93 -5.53
C ASN A 314 23.59 -14.19 -5.93
N THR A 315 23.81 -14.72 -7.14
CA THR A 315 23.05 -15.86 -7.67
C THR A 315 23.04 -17.08 -6.74
N GLU A 316 24.13 -17.32 -6.01
CA GLU A 316 24.25 -18.45 -5.07
C GLU A 316 23.22 -18.39 -3.92
N SER A 317 22.75 -17.20 -3.56
CA SER A 317 21.70 -17.02 -2.54
C SER A 317 20.28 -17.24 -3.07
N VAL A 318 20.11 -17.34 -4.40
CA VAL A 318 18.79 -17.42 -5.04
C VAL A 318 18.47 -18.88 -5.32
N GLU A 319 17.76 -19.54 -4.40
CA GLU A 319 17.39 -20.95 -4.57
C GLU A 319 16.26 -21.18 -5.58
N ILE A 320 15.33 -20.21 -5.70
CA ILE A 320 14.21 -20.27 -6.64
C ILE A 320 14.76 -20.15 -8.06
N GLU A 321 14.43 -21.11 -8.92
CA GLU A 321 14.87 -21.14 -10.31
C GLU A 321 13.94 -20.34 -11.22
N ARG A 322 12.65 -20.30 -10.88
CA ARG A 322 11.62 -19.67 -11.69
C ARG A 322 10.54 -19.02 -10.84
N VAL A 323 10.09 -17.85 -11.26
CA VAL A 323 8.92 -17.18 -10.69
C VAL A 323 7.88 -16.99 -11.79
N ARG A 324 6.62 -17.34 -11.51
CA ARG A 324 5.51 -17.18 -12.44
C ARG A 324 4.46 -16.25 -11.85
N PHE A 325 4.25 -15.11 -12.48
CA PHE A 325 3.13 -14.22 -12.19
C PHE A 325 1.91 -14.76 -12.94
N VAL A 326 0.96 -15.29 -12.19
CA VAL A 326 -0.23 -15.95 -12.74
C VAL A 326 -1.36 -14.92 -12.86
N PRO A 327 -1.87 -14.67 -14.08
CA PRO A 327 -2.93 -13.72 -14.32
C PRO A 327 -4.21 -14.30 -13.73
N THR A 328 -4.78 -13.57 -12.80
CA THR A 328 -6.08 -13.86 -12.21
C THR A 328 -6.90 -12.59 -12.34
N GLU A 329 -8.15 -12.69 -12.74
CA GLU A 329 -8.97 -11.51 -13.06
C GLU A 329 -9.25 -10.61 -11.85
N ASN A 330 -9.24 -11.18 -10.65
CA ASN A 330 -9.51 -10.52 -9.37
C ASN A 330 -9.02 -11.40 -8.20
N ALA A 331 -9.22 -10.92 -6.97
CA ALA A 331 -8.80 -11.59 -5.74
C ALA A 331 -9.51 -12.95 -5.54
N GLU A 332 -10.79 -13.06 -5.88
CA GLU A 332 -11.58 -14.29 -5.77
C GLU A 332 -11.02 -15.39 -6.68
N LYS A 333 -10.72 -15.04 -7.93
CA LYS A 333 -10.08 -15.96 -8.88
C LYS A 333 -8.68 -16.36 -8.45
N ALA A 334 -7.92 -15.45 -7.85
CA ALA A 334 -6.62 -15.78 -7.27
C ALA A 334 -6.74 -16.78 -6.12
N LEU A 335 -7.74 -16.61 -5.26
CA LEU A 335 -8.00 -17.53 -4.15
C LEU A 335 -8.49 -18.90 -4.61
N GLU A 336 -9.33 -18.96 -5.65
CA GLU A 336 -9.72 -20.21 -6.31
C GLU A 336 -8.49 -20.94 -6.88
N ALA A 337 -7.61 -20.22 -7.58
CA ALA A 337 -6.36 -20.76 -8.11
C ALA A 337 -5.42 -21.24 -6.99
N TYR A 338 -5.37 -20.52 -5.86
CA TYR A 338 -4.60 -20.94 -4.69
C TYR A 338 -5.15 -22.25 -4.12
N ARG A 339 -6.47 -22.34 -3.95
CA ARG A 339 -7.15 -23.54 -3.48
C ARG A 339 -6.88 -24.75 -4.36
N ALA A 340 -6.89 -24.54 -5.68
CA ALA A 340 -6.63 -25.57 -6.68
C ALA A 340 -5.14 -25.94 -6.83
N GLY A 341 -4.24 -25.27 -6.08
CA GLY A 341 -2.80 -25.49 -6.19
C GLY A 341 -2.20 -24.99 -7.51
N GLU A 342 -2.88 -24.08 -8.21
CA GLU A 342 -2.40 -23.43 -9.44
C GLU A 342 -1.43 -22.26 -9.15
N VAL A 343 -1.56 -21.63 -7.97
CA VAL A 343 -0.60 -20.67 -7.42
C VAL A 343 -0.15 -21.10 -6.03
N ASP A 344 1.08 -20.73 -5.66
CA ASP A 344 1.71 -21.06 -4.38
C ASP A 344 1.51 -19.95 -3.34
N ALA A 345 1.22 -18.73 -3.78
CA ALA A 345 0.91 -17.61 -2.90
C ALA A 345 -0.03 -16.60 -3.54
N VAL A 346 -0.97 -16.09 -2.73
CA VAL A 346 -1.76 -14.91 -3.03
C VAL A 346 -1.46 -13.85 -1.98
N THR A 347 -0.86 -12.73 -2.38
CA THR A 347 -0.51 -11.65 -1.44
C THR A 347 -1.08 -10.32 -1.90
N ASN A 348 -1.38 -9.42 -0.96
CA ASN A 348 -1.85 -8.06 -1.25
C ASN A 348 -3.04 -8.01 -2.23
N ALA A 349 -3.91 -9.02 -2.20
CA ALA A 349 -5.14 -9.06 -2.97
C ALA A 349 -6.28 -8.38 -2.19
N ASP A 350 -7.13 -7.66 -2.90
CA ASP A 350 -8.25 -6.90 -2.33
C ASP A 350 -9.44 -7.85 -2.07
N PHE A 351 -9.45 -8.52 -0.91
CA PHE A 351 -10.53 -9.43 -0.52
C PHE A 351 -11.70 -8.70 0.16
N GLU A 352 -12.92 -9.16 -0.13
CA GLU A 352 -14.11 -8.77 0.62
C GLU A 352 -14.00 -9.16 2.11
N PRO A 353 -14.55 -8.34 3.04
CA PRO A 353 -14.43 -8.59 4.49
C PRO A 353 -14.89 -9.99 4.94
N LEU A 354 -15.95 -10.52 4.32
CA LEU A 354 -16.45 -11.86 4.62
C LEU A 354 -15.42 -12.95 4.24
N ALA A 355 -14.72 -12.79 3.12
CA ALA A 355 -13.70 -13.74 2.69
C ALA A 355 -12.55 -13.80 3.70
N LEU A 356 -12.08 -12.65 4.19
CA LEU A 356 -11.04 -12.58 5.24
C LEU A 356 -11.46 -13.32 6.52
N LYS A 357 -12.72 -13.14 6.94
CA LYS A 357 -13.26 -13.85 8.12
C LYS A 357 -13.30 -15.36 7.93
N LEU A 358 -13.64 -15.81 6.71
CA LEU A 358 -13.68 -17.24 6.37
C LEU A 358 -12.28 -17.86 6.23
N LEU A 359 -11.27 -17.05 5.89
CA LEU A 359 -9.88 -17.49 5.77
C LEU A 359 -9.14 -17.55 7.12
N THR A 360 -9.58 -16.78 8.11
CA THR A 360 -8.95 -16.67 9.44
C THR A 360 -8.64 -18.02 10.13
N PRO A 361 -9.48 -19.07 10.02
CA PRO A 361 -9.17 -20.36 10.67
C PRO A 361 -8.07 -21.19 10.02
N TYR A 362 -7.62 -20.88 8.80
CA TYR A 362 -6.61 -21.69 8.09
C TYR A 362 -5.19 -21.25 8.43
N GLU A 363 -4.28 -22.22 8.57
CA GLU A 363 -2.88 -21.98 8.99
C GLU A 363 -2.04 -21.26 7.92
N ASP A 364 -2.39 -21.44 6.65
CA ASP A 364 -1.79 -20.77 5.49
C ASP A 364 -2.34 -19.36 5.25
N PHE A 365 -3.34 -18.92 6.01
CA PHE A 365 -3.78 -17.53 6.00
C PHE A 365 -2.95 -16.69 6.98
N GLN A 366 -2.27 -15.68 6.46
CA GLN A 366 -1.47 -14.75 7.25
C GLN A 366 -1.95 -13.32 7.00
N ARG A 367 -2.10 -12.54 8.08
CA ARG A 367 -2.45 -11.12 8.02
C ARG A 367 -1.50 -10.33 8.89
N THR A 368 -0.89 -9.31 8.30
CA THR A 368 -0.04 -8.35 9.02
C THR A 368 -0.54 -6.92 8.77
N PRO A 369 -0.51 -6.03 9.77
CA PRO A 369 -0.69 -4.60 9.54
C PRO A 369 0.39 -4.07 8.60
N HIS A 370 0.01 -3.15 7.71
CA HIS A 370 0.93 -2.37 6.88
C HIS A 370 1.08 -0.95 7.46
N ALA A 371 2.21 -0.29 7.22
CA ALA A 371 2.43 1.12 7.59
C ALA A 371 1.63 2.08 6.68
N ALA A 372 0.30 1.96 6.68
CA ALA A 372 -0.62 2.76 5.89
C ALA A 372 -1.73 3.32 6.76
N LEU A 373 -2.22 4.51 6.40
CA LEU A 373 -3.31 5.21 7.08
C LEU A 373 -4.38 5.59 6.06
N ASN A 374 -5.62 5.18 6.35
CA ASN A 374 -6.81 5.73 5.69
C ASN A 374 -7.32 6.94 6.50
N PHE A 375 -7.41 8.09 5.85
CA PHE A 375 -7.88 9.32 6.50
C PHE A 375 -8.66 10.21 5.53
N TYR A 376 -9.53 11.06 6.07
CA TYR A 376 -10.18 12.13 5.34
C TYR A 376 -9.44 13.45 5.55
N GLU A 377 -9.18 14.17 4.47
CA GLU A 377 -8.59 15.50 4.52
C GLU A 377 -9.68 16.58 4.39
N PHE A 378 -9.57 17.63 5.20
CA PHE A 378 -10.45 18.79 5.13
C PHE A 378 -9.84 19.89 4.27
N ASN A 379 -10.62 20.45 3.33
CA ASN A 379 -10.19 21.63 2.59
C ASN A 379 -10.35 22.89 3.46
N LEU A 380 -9.27 23.30 4.13
CA LEU A 380 -9.25 24.41 5.08
C LEU A 380 -9.57 25.78 4.46
N LYS A 381 -9.63 25.89 3.13
CA LYS A 381 -9.98 27.14 2.42
C LYS A 381 -11.46 27.26 2.10
N LYS A 382 -12.26 26.24 2.41
CA LYS A 382 -13.70 26.22 2.10
C LYS A 382 -14.51 26.11 3.39
N PRO A 383 -15.36 27.11 3.70
CA PRO A 383 -16.35 26.96 4.75
C PRO A 383 -17.24 25.73 4.54
N PRO A 384 -17.61 25.01 5.61
CA PRO A 384 -17.38 25.33 7.02
C PRO A 384 -16.10 24.69 7.59
N PHE A 385 -15.21 24.16 6.74
CA PHE A 385 -14.03 23.41 7.16
C PHE A 385 -12.85 24.31 7.55
N ASP A 386 -12.95 25.62 7.34
CA ASP A 386 -12.04 26.62 7.90
C ASP A 386 -12.15 26.69 9.43
N ASP A 387 -13.34 26.47 10.00
CA ASP A 387 -13.53 26.38 11.45
C ASP A 387 -13.02 25.04 12.03
N ARG A 388 -12.08 25.12 12.97
CA ARG A 388 -11.51 23.95 13.65
C ARG A 388 -12.57 23.14 14.40
N ARG A 389 -13.56 23.79 15.02
CA ARG A 389 -14.60 23.13 15.82
C ARG A 389 -15.46 22.22 14.96
N VAL A 390 -15.76 22.66 13.73
CA VAL A 390 -16.48 21.85 12.73
C VAL A 390 -15.68 20.60 12.37
N ARG A 391 -14.38 20.76 12.06
CA ARG A 391 -13.50 19.61 11.76
C ARG A 391 -13.40 18.64 12.92
N GLU A 392 -13.26 19.15 14.14
CA GLU A 392 -13.20 18.35 15.35
C GLU A 392 -14.51 17.59 15.59
N ALA A 393 -15.66 18.25 15.44
CA ALA A 393 -16.97 17.63 15.56
C ALA A 393 -17.14 16.45 14.59
N LEU A 394 -16.75 16.64 13.32
CA LEU A 394 -16.80 15.57 12.31
C LEU A 394 -15.83 14.43 12.63
N ALA A 395 -14.62 14.73 13.11
CA ALA A 395 -13.62 13.73 13.44
C ALA A 395 -13.99 12.86 14.65
N ILE A 396 -14.66 13.43 15.66
CA ILE A 396 -15.09 12.70 16.87
C ILE A 396 -16.50 12.10 16.72
N ALA A 397 -17.22 12.40 15.64
CA ALA A 397 -18.50 11.74 15.33
C ALA A 397 -18.31 10.32 14.74
N ILE A 398 -17.11 9.97 14.30
CA ILE A 398 -16.82 8.69 13.63
C ILE A 398 -16.49 7.61 14.66
N GLU A 399 -17.30 6.54 14.67
CA GLU A 399 -17.06 5.30 15.42
C GLU A 399 -16.06 4.41 14.66
N ARG A 400 -14.77 4.62 14.91
CA ARG A 400 -13.68 3.97 14.16
C ARG A 400 -13.67 2.46 14.39
N GLU A 401 -13.90 2.03 15.62
CA GLU A 401 -13.96 0.62 16.02
C GLU A 401 -15.06 -0.11 15.25
N ARG A 402 -16.30 0.39 15.32
CA ARG A 402 -17.45 -0.16 14.60
C ARG A 402 -17.20 -0.20 13.08
N LEU A 403 -16.66 0.88 12.52
CA LEU A 403 -16.31 0.94 11.10
C LEU A 403 -15.31 -0.17 10.73
N THR A 404 -14.26 -0.36 11.53
CA THR A 404 -13.22 -1.35 11.22
C THR A 404 -13.66 -2.80 11.48
N GLU A 405 -14.46 -3.04 12.51
CA GLU A 405 -14.89 -4.38 12.91
C GLU A 405 -16.09 -4.87 12.09
N ASP A 406 -17.13 -4.05 11.97
CA ASP A 406 -18.39 -4.45 11.35
C ASP A 406 -18.36 -4.22 9.84
N GLU A 407 -18.07 -2.98 9.40
CA GLU A 407 -18.18 -2.60 7.99
C GLU A 407 -16.99 -3.11 7.17
N MET A 408 -15.79 -3.10 7.75
CA MET A 408 -14.57 -3.58 7.11
C MET A 408 -14.22 -5.03 7.49
N GLY A 409 -15.06 -5.71 8.29
CA GLY A 409 -14.86 -7.11 8.74
C GLY A 409 -13.48 -7.40 9.32
N GLY A 410 -12.89 -6.42 10.01
CA GLY A 410 -11.56 -6.51 10.60
C GLY A 410 -10.41 -6.44 9.60
N ALA A 411 -10.63 -6.05 8.34
CA ALA A 411 -9.57 -5.85 7.35
C ALA A 411 -8.59 -4.71 7.72
N SER A 412 -9.01 -3.80 8.59
CA SER A 412 -8.21 -2.66 9.07
C SER A 412 -8.33 -2.51 10.58
N GLN A 413 -7.41 -1.75 11.17
CA GLN A 413 -7.44 -1.40 12.60
C GLN A 413 -7.88 0.05 12.78
N PRO A 414 -8.58 0.38 13.87
CA PRO A 414 -8.96 1.76 14.15
C PRO A 414 -7.71 2.61 14.40
N ALA A 415 -7.56 3.67 13.61
CA ALA A 415 -6.40 4.54 13.69
C ALA A 415 -6.63 5.67 14.72
N PHE A 416 -5.80 5.68 15.76
CA PHE A 416 -5.74 6.75 16.76
C PHE A 416 -4.46 7.57 16.66
N SER A 417 -3.67 7.42 15.61
CA SER A 417 -2.51 8.26 15.37
C SER A 417 -2.39 8.54 13.88
N PHE A 418 -1.77 9.68 13.54
CA PHE A 418 -1.45 9.95 12.14
C PHE A 418 -0.26 9.11 11.67
N LEU A 419 0.67 8.79 12.58
CA LEU A 419 1.79 7.92 12.28
C LEU A 419 1.41 6.48 12.62
N PRO A 420 1.40 5.54 11.65
CA PRO A 420 1.21 4.13 11.94
C PRO A 420 2.20 3.64 13.00
N PHE A 421 1.76 2.72 13.87
CA PHE A 421 2.57 2.12 14.95
C PHE A 421 3.08 3.09 16.03
N SER A 422 2.66 4.36 16.01
CA SER A 422 2.98 5.29 17.08
C SER A 422 2.30 4.90 18.38
N ASN A 423 3.06 4.98 19.48
CA ASN A 423 2.51 4.87 20.83
C ASN A 423 1.71 6.11 21.24
N GLU A 424 1.89 7.23 20.54
CA GLU A 424 1.15 8.47 20.79
C GLU A 424 -0.23 8.41 20.13
N LYS A 425 -1.25 8.33 20.98
CA LYS A 425 -2.65 8.32 20.56
C LYS A 425 -3.25 9.72 20.61
N THR A 426 -4.10 9.99 19.64
CA THR A 426 -4.91 11.19 19.52
C THR A 426 -5.93 11.28 20.65
N LYS A 427 -6.24 12.51 21.05
CA LYS A 427 -7.34 12.80 21.96
C LYS A 427 -8.70 12.86 21.24
N LEU A 428 -8.70 12.75 19.90
CA LEU A 428 -9.89 12.74 19.06
C LEU A 428 -10.56 11.35 19.07
N VAL A 429 -10.99 10.91 20.25
CA VAL A 429 -11.81 9.71 20.44
C VAL A 429 -13.27 10.00 20.14
N GLN A 430 -14.05 8.97 19.85
CA GLN A 430 -15.46 9.14 19.51
C GLN A 430 -16.24 9.77 20.68
N ASP A 431 -17.03 10.81 20.38
CA ASP A 431 -17.93 11.47 21.32
C ASP A 431 -19.05 12.19 20.56
N ALA A 432 -20.16 11.47 20.38
CA ALA A 432 -21.31 11.98 19.63
C ALA A 432 -21.99 13.19 20.30
N ASN A 433 -21.94 13.31 21.63
CA ASN A 433 -22.57 14.42 22.33
C ASN A 433 -21.74 15.70 22.18
N ARG A 434 -20.42 15.58 22.35
CA ARG A 434 -19.49 16.68 22.11
C ARG A 434 -19.50 17.11 20.64
N ALA A 435 -19.58 16.19 19.70
CA ALA A 435 -19.74 16.51 18.27
C ALA A 435 -20.98 17.39 18.02
N LYS A 436 -22.14 17.00 18.57
CA LYS A 436 -23.39 17.77 18.44
C LYS A 436 -23.28 19.16 19.07
N ASN A 437 -22.66 19.27 20.24
CA ASN A 437 -22.46 20.55 20.93
C ASN A 437 -21.54 21.48 20.12
N LEU A 438 -20.41 20.96 19.61
CA LEU A 438 -19.51 21.73 18.76
C LEU A 438 -20.20 22.22 17.48
N LEU A 439 -21.03 21.38 16.83
CA LEU A 439 -21.80 21.82 15.67
C LEU A 439 -22.82 22.90 16.03
N ALA A 440 -23.52 22.78 17.17
CA ALA A 440 -24.46 23.80 17.64
C ALA A 440 -23.77 25.14 17.91
N GLU A 441 -22.60 25.15 18.55
CA GLU A 441 -21.78 26.35 18.80
C GLU A 441 -21.31 27.06 17.52
N THR A 442 -21.27 26.33 16.41
CA THR A 442 -20.87 26.84 15.09
C THR A 442 -22.06 27.23 14.20
N GLY A 443 -23.29 27.22 14.73
CA GLY A 443 -24.50 27.60 14.00
C GLY A 443 -25.14 26.46 13.20
N PHE A 444 -24.70 25.22 13.42
CA PHE A 444 -25.18 24.01 12.73
C PHE A 444 -25.90 23.05 13.68
N ALA A 445 -26.67 23.59 14.63
CA ALA A 445 -27.45 22.77 15.55
C ALA A 445 -28.36 21.81 14.78
N LYS A 446 -28.33 20.51 15.14
CA LYS A 446 -29.07 19.44 14.45
C LYS A 446 -28.78 19.34 12.94
N GLY A 447 -27.67 19.90 12.47
CA GLY A 447 -27.30 19.95 11.05
C GLY A 447 -28.02 21.02 10.23
N GLU A 448 -28.83 21.88 10.85
CA GLU A 448 -29.48 23.00 10.17
C GLU A 448 -28.44 23.92 9.53
N ASN A 449 -28.68 24.38 8.30
CA ASN A 449 -27.77 25.21 7.51
C ASN A 449 -26.39 24.60 7.23
N PHE A 450 -26.13 23.34 7.61
CA PHE A 450 -24.88 22.68 7.28
C PHE A 450 -24.87 22.43 5.76
N PRO A 451 -23.88 22.94 5.01
CA PRO A 451 -23.90 22.84 3.56
C PRO A 451 -23.70 21.39 3.12
N THR A 452 -24.25 21.05 1.95
CA THR A 452 -23.97 19.76 1.31
C THR A 452 -22.46 19.62 1.07
N ILE A 453 -21.87 18.59 1.65
CA ILE A 453 -20.46 18.25 1.45
C ILE A 453 -20.32 17.28 0.30
N LYS A 454 -19.28 17.49 -0.52
CA LYS A 454 -18.85 16.51 -1.51
C LYS A 454 -17.69 15.72 -0.93
N LEU A 455 -17.94 14.46 -0.57
CA LEU A 455 -16.88 13.54 -0.20
C LEU A 455 -16.20 13.02 -1.48
N LEU A 456 -14.93 13.39 -1.67
CA LEU A 456 -14.11 12.81 -2.73
C LEU A 456 -13.40 11.60 -2.15
N VAL A 457 -13.65 10.42 -2.72
CA VAL A 457 -12.97 9.19 -2.37
C VAL A 457 -12.06 8.83 -3.54
N ASN A 458 -10.77 8.63 -3.26
CA ASN A 458 -9.86 8.02 -4.21
C ASN A 458 -10.17 6.52 -4.18
N ARG A 459 -10.72 5.99 -5.27
CA ARG A 459 -10.99 4.55 -5.41
C ARG A 459 -9.91 3.91 -6.25
#